data_AF-A0A523YYK9-F1
#
_entry.id   AF-A0A523YYK9-F1
#
_cell.length_a   1.000
_cell.length_b   1.000
_cell.length_c   1.000
_cell.angle_alpha   90.00
_cell.angle_beta   90.00
_cell.angle_gamma   90.00
#
_symmetry.space_group_name_H-M   'P 1'
#
loop_
_entity.id
_entity.type
_entity.pdbx_description
1 polymer ?
#
loop_
_entity_poly.entity_id
_entity_poly.type
_entity_poly.pdbx_seq_one_letter_code
_entity_poly.pdbx_strand_id
1 'polypeptide(L)'
;MITQLINLEPWWRFAAALLIGALIGLEREFVQQRSGEQEFGGIRTFALMALLGAVAAFLTDQYGPLIFLGAYLGLILLLWASLLASAIRGEEEGITSEVAALLVPLLGAMMIWNQPAVAAALGVITALILALKPRLHGAARRMSAEDMRATLEFSIITAVVLPLLPNEGFGPFGVLNPFQIWLLVVFISG
;
A
#
# COMPACT_ATOMS: atom_id res chain seq x y z
N MET A 1 -18.36 15.77 29.22
CA MET A 1 -18.59 16.00 27.78
C MET A 1 -17.67 15.13 26.92
N ILE A 2 -16.38 14.99 27.24
CA ILE A 2 -15.43 14.10 26.53
C ILE A 2 -15.80 12.60 26.65
N THR A 3 -16.38 12.19 27.79
CA THR A 3 -16.82 10.80 28.02
C THR A 3 -18.07 10.39 27.25
N GLN A 4 -18.86 11.32 26.69
CA GLN A 4 -19.98 10.96 25.81
C GLN A 4 -19.55 10.71 24.35
N LEU A 5 -18.41 11.28 23.91
CA LEU A 5 -17.79 10.92 22.63
C LEU A 5 -17.30 9.46 22.61
N ILE A 6 -17.07 8.86 23.78
CA ILE A 6 -16.65 7.47 23.96
C ILE A 6 -17.84 6.49 23.79
N ASN A 7 -19.10 6.94 23.84
CA ASN A 7 -20.25 6.08 23.51
C ASN A 7 -20.48 5.92 21.98
N LEU A 8 -19.57 6.45 21.14
CA LEU A 8 -19.53 6.22 19.69
C LEU A 8 -18.60 5.07 19.28
N GLU A 9 -18.07 4.30 20.25
CA GLU A 9 -17.00 3.29 20.08
C GLU A 9 -17.02 2.48 18.77
N PRO A 10 -18.17 1.98 18.27
CA PRO A 10 -18.20 1.28 16.99
C PRO A 10 -18.22 2.22 15.78
N TRP A 11 -19.04 3.27 15.82
CA TRP A 11 -19.42 4.07 14.64
C TRP A 11 -18.25 4.82 14.01
N TRP A 12 -17.37 5.38 14.84
CA TRP A 12 -16.21 6.12 14.33
C TRP A 12 -15.22 5.18 13.62
N ARG A 13 -15.11 3.91 14.05
CA ARG A 13 -14.24 2.91 13.42
C ARG A 13 -14.76 2.52 12.04
N PHE A 14 -16.08 2.33 11.89
CA PHE A 14 -16.70 2.10 10.59
C PHE A 14 -16.58 3.33 9.67
N ALA A 15 -16.76 4.53 10.20
CA ALA A 15 -16.55 5.76 9.45
C ALA A 15 -15.08 5.92 9.00
N ALA A 16 -14.12 5.61 9.87
CA ALA A 16 -12.70 5.63 9.54
C ALA A 16 -12.34 4.58 8.47
N ALA A 17 -12.89 3.37 8.57
CA ALA A 17 -12.73 2.34 7.53
C ALA A 17 -13.28 2.83 6.18
N LEU A 18 -14.48 3.42 6.16
CA LEU A 18 -15.06 4.03 4.96
C LEU A 18 -14.16 5.13 4.39
N LEU A 19 -13.62 6.00 5.24
CA LEU A 19 -12.73 7.09 4.81
C LEU A 19 -11.43 6.56 4.21
N ILE A 20 -10.84 5.50 4.75
CA ILE A 20 -9.65 4.85 4.16
C ILE A 20 -9.98 4.27 2.78
N GLY A 21 -11.07 3.51 2.68
CA GLY A 21 -11.51 2.96 1.40
C GLY A 21 -11.81 4.06 0.38
N ALA A 22 -12.47 5.13 0.82
CA ALA A 22 -12.77 6.29 -0.04
C ALA A 22 -11.51 7.03 -0.47
N LEU A 23 -10.50 7.19 0.40
CA LEU A 23 -9.22 7.82 0.06
C LEU A 23 -8.52 7.06 -1.06
N ILE A 24 -8.44 5.73 -0.93
CA ILE A 24 -7.81 4.87 -1.94
C ILE A 24 -8.63 4.91 -3.23
N GLY A 25 -9.95 4.81 -3.14
CA GLY A 25 -10.82 4.86 -4.31
C GLY A 25 -10.86 6.22 -5.01
N LEU A 26 -10.64 7.33 -4.29
CA LEU A 26 -10.54 8.68 -4.86
C LEU A 26 -9.30 8.81 -5.74
N GLU A 27 -8.18 8.27 -5.27
CA GLU A 27 -6.95 8.24 -6.05
C GLU A 27 -7.14 7.39 -7.31
N ARG A 28 -7.79 6.22 -7.21
CA ARG A 28 -8.12 5.36 -8.36
C ARG A 28 -9.03 6.05 -9.38
N GLU A 29 -10.11 6.68 -8.91
CA GLU A 29 -11.03 7.42 -9.78
C GLU A 29 -10.34 8.60 -10.47
N PHE A 30 -9.43 9.27 -9.76
CA PHE A 30 -8.63 10.37 -10.31
C PHE A 30 -7.64 9.92 -11.38
N VAL A 31 -6.96 8.79 -11.18
CA VAL A 31 -6.04 8.22 -12.19
C VAL A 31 -6.84 7.78 -13.42
N GLN A 32 -7.94 7.05 -13.23
CA GLN A 32 -8.79 6.57 -14.32
C GLN A 32 -9.32 7.71 -15.20
N GLN A 33 -9.74 8.83 -14.61
CA GLN A 33 -10.19 10.00 -15.36
C GLN A 33 -9.07 10.68 -16.18
N ARG A 34 -7.80 10.50 -15.82
CA ARG A 34 -6.65 11.18 -16.45
C ARG A 34 -5.85 10.32 -17.42
N SER A 35 -5.68 9.04 -17.14
CA SER A 35 -4.92 8.13 -17.99
C SER A 35 -5.76 7.59 -19.14
N GLY A 36 -7.10 7.60 -19.02
CA GLY A 36 -7.99 6.93 -19.98
C GLY A 36 -7.85 5.40 -19.97
N GLU A 37 -7.01 4.86 -19.08
CA GLU A 37 -6.88 3.43 -18.84
C GLU A 37 -8.03 2.97 -17.95
N GLN A 38 -8.59 1.79 -18.25
CA GLN A 38 -9.56 1.18 -17.37
C GLN A 38 -8.84 0.67 -16.13
N GLU A 39 -9.01 1.37 -15.00
CA GLU A 39 -8.56 0.89 -13.70
C GLU A 39 -9.72 0.27 -12.91
N PHE A 40 -9.37 -0.70 -12.07
CA PHE A 40 -10.29 -1.44 -11.25
C PHE A 40 -10.91 -0.57 -10.15
N GLY A 41 -12.20 -0.24 -10.30
CA GLY A 41 -13.05 0.36 -9.26
C GLY A 41 -12.77 1.83 -8.90
N GLY A 42 -13.77 2.52 -8.35
CA GLY A 42 -13.68 3.92 -7.90
C GLY A 42 -13.95 4.12 -6.41
N ILE A 43 -14.24 5.35 -5.99
CA ILE A 43 -14.48 5.72 -4.57
C ILE A 43 -15.48 4.79 -3.89
N ARG A 44 -16.59 4.50 -4.57
CA ARG A 44 -17.68 3.67 -4.01
C ARG A 44 -17.24 2.23 -3.80
N THR A 45 -16.52 1.66 -4.75
CA THR A 45 -16.09 0.25 -4.70
C THR A 45 -15.13 0.03 -3.53
N PHE A 46 -14.09 0.87 -3.43
CA PHE A 46 -13.11 0.75 -2.33
C PHE A 46 -13.69 1.11 -0.96
N ALA A 47 -14.58 2.11 -0.88
CA ALA A 47 -15.29 2.40 0.37
C ALA A 47 -16.13 1.20 0.84
N LEU A 48 -16.87 0.55 -0.07
CA LEU A 48 -17.68 -0.62 0.26
C LEU A 48 -16.83 -1.85 0.61
N MET A 49 -15.69 -2.06 -0.06
CA MET A 49 -14.75 -3.13 0.28
C MET A 49 -14.16 -2.94 1.69
N ALA A 50 -13.79 -1.71 2.05
CA ALA A 50 -13.31 -1.41 3.40
C ALA A 50 -14.40 -1.66 4.46
N LEU A 51 -15.63 -1.22 4.16
CA LEU A 51 -16.77 -1.44 5.04
C LEU A 51 -17.09 -2.92 5.19
N LEU A 52 -17.03 -3.70 4.11
CA LEU A 52 -17.24 -5.16 4.14
C LEU A 52 -16.25 -5.82 5.11
N GLY A 53 -14.97 -5.47 5.01
CA GLY A 53 -13.93 -5.98 5.92
C GLY A 53 -14.16 -5.58 7.37
N ALA A 54 -14.57 -4.33 7.62
CA ALA A 54 -14.92 -3.86 8.96
C ALA A 54 -16.14 -4.61 9.53
N VAL A 55 -17.20 -4.79 8.75
CA VAL A 55 -18.39 -5.53 9.18
C VAL A 55 -18.05 -7.00 9.46
N ALA A 56 -17.27 -7.64 8.60
CA ALA A 56 -16.84 -9.03 8.78
C ALA A 56 -15.96 -9.19 10.04
N ALA A 57 -15.08 -8.24 10.30
CA ALA A 57 -14.26 -8.21 11.51
C ALA A 57 -15.10 -8.02 12.77
N PHE A 58 -16.10 -7.15 12.74
CA PHE A 58 -17.01 -6.93 13.87
C PHE A 58 -17.85 -8.18 14.20
N LEU A 59 -18.32 -8.90 13.17
CA LEU A 59 -19.08 -10.14 13.35
C LEU A 59 -18.21 -11.31 13.86
N THR A 60 -16.90 -11.23 13.67
CA THR A 60 -15.97 -12.29 14.10
C THR A 60 -15.97 -12.47 15.62
N ASP A 61 -16.15 -11.39 16.38
CA ASP A 61 -16.17 -11.45 17.84
C ASP A 61 -17.37 -12.27 18.38
N GLN A 62 -18.49 -12.29 17.64
CA GLN A 62 -19.72 -12.98 18.05
C GLN A 62 -19.86 -14.39 17.47
N TYR A 63 -19.43 -14.58 16.22
CA TYR A 63 -19.69 -15.80 15.45
C TYR A 63 -18.42 -16.57 15.09
N GLY A 64 -17.25 -16.06 15.45
CA GLY A 64 -15.95 -16.68 15.22
C GLY A 64 -15.27 -16.29 13.89
N PRO A 65 -14.00 -16.69 13.71
CA PRO A 65 -13.15 -16.25 12.60
C PRO A 65 -13.58 -16.74 11.21
N LEU A 66 -14.47 -17.74 11.16
CA LEU A 66 -14.98 -18.28 9.89
C LEU A 66 -15.81 -17.23 9.13
N ILE A 67 -16.48 -16.30 9.82
CA ILE A 67 -17.24 -15.24 9.14
C ILE A 67 -16.31 -14.34 8.35
N PHE A 68 -15.21 -13.88 8.95
CA PHE A 68 -14.23 -13.05 8.25
C PHE A 68 -13.63 -13.79 7.06
N LEU A 69 -13.22 -15.04 7.26
CA LEU A 69 -12.67 -15.85 6.18
C LEU A 69 -13.67 -16.05 5.05
N GLY A 70 -14.94 -16.32 5.37
CA GLY A 70 -16.01 -16.47 4.38
C GLY A 70 -16.28 -15.19 3.58
N ALA A 71 -16.37 -14.04 4.25
CA ALA A 71 -16.56 -12.75 3.59
C ALA A 71 -15.37 -12.38 2.70
N TYR A 72 -14.14 -12.63 3.19
CA TYR A 72 -12.92 -12.36 2.46
C TYR A 72 -12.75 -13.27 1.24
N LEU A 73 -13.02 -14.58 1.38
CA LEU A 73 -13.04 -15.53 0.26
C LEU A 73 -14.14 -15.19 -0.76
N GLY A 74 -15.32 -14.76 -0.28
CA GLY A 74 -16.40 -14.29 -1.15
C GLY A 74 -16.00 -13.06 -1.95
N LEU A 75 -15.28 -12.12 -1.33
CA LEU A 75 -14.73 -10.96 -2.04
C LEU A 75 -13.66 -11.40 -3.06
N ILE A 76 -12.72 -12.26 -2.68
CA ILE A 76 -11.72 -12.82 -3.60
C ILE A 76 -12.42 -13.40 -4.82
N LEU A 77 -13.43 -14.26 -4.62
CA LEU A 77 -14.17 -14.86 -5.73
C LEU A 77 -14.87 -13.82 -6.62
N LEU A 78 -15.44 -12.77 -6.02
CA LEU A 78 -16.04 -11.67 -6.77
C LEU A 78 -15.00 -10.91 -7.63
N LEU A 79 -13.82 -10.65 -7.07
CA LEU A 79 -12.70 -10.03 -7.77
C LEU A 79 -12.18 -10.91 -8.90
N TRP A 80 -12.04 -12.22 -8.66
CA TRP A 80 -11.68 -13.19 -9.70
C TRP A 80 -12.72 -13.22 -10.83
N ALA A 81 -14.00 -13.17 -10.51
CA ALA A 81 -15.06 -13.14 -11.50
C ALA A 81 -15.05 -11.84 -12.32
N SER A 82 -14.79 -10.68 -11.68
CA SER A 82 -14.65 -9.42 -12.41
C SER A 82 -13.42 -9.45 -13.32
N LEU A 83 -12.29 -9.98 -12.85
CA LEU A 83 -11.07 -10.08 -13.64
C LEU A 83 -11.22 -11.00 -14.85
N LEU A 84 -11.90 -12.13 -14.67
CA LEU A 84 -12.20 -13.02 -15.79
C LEU A 84 -13.10 -12.31 -16.82
N ALA A 85 -14.09 -11.53 -16.35
CA ALA A 85 -14.94 -10.74 -17.24
C ALA A 85 -14.15 -9.65 -18.00
N SER A 86 -13.24 -8.93 -17.33
CA SER A 86 -12.36 -7.92 -17.94
C SER A 86 -11.41 -8.57 -18.97
N ALA A 87 -10.82 -9.72 -18.62
CA ALA A 87 -9.92 -10.47 -19.51
C ALA A 87 -10.63 -10.95 -20.79
N ILE A 88 -11.88 -11.41 -20.68
CA ILE A 88 -12.70 -11.80 -21.84
C ILE A 88 -13.01 -10.60 -22.74
N ARG A 89 -13.11 -9.39 -22.17
CA ARG A 89 -13.35 -8.13 -22.91
C ARG A 89 -12.07 -7.53 -23.51
N GLY A 90 -10.89 -8.10 -23.20
CA GLY A 90 -9.60 -7.57 -23.64
C GLY A 90 -9.19 -6.29 -22.93
N GLU A 91 -9.74 -6.03 -21.73
CA GLU A 91 -9.38 -4.88 -20.90
C GLU A 91 -8.15 -5.25 -20.05
N GLU A 92 -7.05 -4.51 -20.21
CA GLU A 92 -5.86 -4.67 -19.37
C GLU A 92 -6.01 -3.87 -18.08
N GLU A 93 -6.43 -4.53 -17.00
CA GLU A 93 -6.42 -3.94 -15.66
C GLU A 93 -5.04 -4.11 -15.00
N GLY A 94 -4.62 -3.10 -14.23
CA GLY A 94 -3.34 -3.16 -13.52
C GLY A 94 -3.40 -4.06 -12.28
N ILE A 95 -2.52 -5.07 -12.20
CA ILE A 95 -2.37 -6.01 -11.07
C ILE A 95 -2.28 -5.28 -9.70
N THR A 96 -1.65 -4.10 -9.66
CA THR A 96 -1.53 -3.31 -8.42
C THR A 96 -2.89 -2.85 -7.86
N SER A 97 -3.87 -2.61 -8.73
CA SER A 97 -5.22 -2.19 -8.32
C SER A 97 -6.01 -3.38 -7.73
N GLU A 98 -5.80 -4.59 -8.25
CA GLU A 98 -6.35 -5.82 -7.68
C GLU A 98 -5.78 -6.11 -6.30
N VAL A 99 -4.46 -5.96 -6.14
CA VAL A 99 -3.80 -6.09 -4.83
C VAL A 99 -4.35 -5.07 -3.84
N ALA A 100 -4.59 -3.83 -4.28
CA ALA A 100 -5.24 -2.82 -3.44
C ALA A 100 -6.68 -3.23 -3.07
N ALA A 101 -7.44 -3.81 -3.99
CA ALA A 101 -8.79 -4.30 -3.73
C ALA A 101 -8.82 -5.43 -2.69
N LEU A 102 -7.78 -6.26 -2.63
CA LEU A 102 -7.59 -7.27 -1.58
C LEU A 102 -7.12 -6.67 -0.25
N LEU A 103 -6.29 -5.62 -0.27
CA LEU A 103 -5.79 -4.97 0.94
C LEU A 103 -6.85 -4.15 1.68
N VAL A 104 -7.69 -3.42 0.96
CA VAL A 104 -8.65 -2.47 1.53
C VAL A 104 -9.63 -3.09 2.56
N PRO A 105 -10.21 -4.28 2.35
CA PRO A 105 -10.99 -4.98 3.36
C PRO A 105 -10.17 -5.31 4.62
N LEU A 106 -8.91 -5.69 4.46
CA LEU A 106 -8.02 -5.96 5.61
C LEU A 106 -7.78 -4.68 6.41
N LEU A 107 -7.57 -3.55 5.75
CA LEU A 107 -7.44 -2.24 6.41
C LEU A 107 -8.72 -1.85 7.17
N GLY A 108 -9.89 -2.11 6.58
CA GLY A 108 -11.18 -1.95 7.25
C GLY A 108 -11.35 -2.85 8.47
N ALA A 109 -10.88 -4.10 8.39
CA ALA A 109 -10.87 -5.04 9.51
C ALA A 109 -9.96 -4.58 10.66
N MET A 110 -8.77 -4.06 10.35
CA MET A 110 -7.80 -3.56 11.33
C MET A 110 -8.33 -2.36 12.14
N MET A 111 -9.24 -1.56 11.57
CA MET A 111 -9.95 -0.51 12.32
C MET A 111 -10.79 -1.08 13.46
N ILE A 112 -11.35 -2.27 13.28
CA ILE A 112 -12.18 -2.94 14.29
C ILE A 112 -11.31 -3.68 15.30
N TRP A 113 -10.27 -4.38 14.86
CA TRP A 113 -9.33 -5.13 15.72
C TRP A 113 -8.33 -4.25 16.51
N ASN A 114 -8.74 -3.03 16.85
CA ASN A 114 -8.03 -2.12 17.75
C ASN A 114 -6.63 -1.67 17.23
N GLN A 115 -6.42 -1.64 15.91
CA GLN A 115 -5.22 -1.09 15.27
C GLN A 115 -5.52 0.07 14.30
N PRO A 116 -6.29 1.09 14.72
CA PRO A 116 -6.74 2.16 13.82
C PRO A 116 -5.59 3.02 13.27
N ALA A 117 -4.56 3.28 14.07
CA ALA A 117 -3.40 4.08 13.65
C ALA A 117 -2.59 3.37 12.55
N VAL A 118 -2.38 2.06 12.70
CA VAL A 118 -1.67 1.23 11.71
C VAL A 118 -2.49 1.12 10.43
N ALA A 119 -3.80 0.87 10.56
CA ALA A 119 -4.72 0.81 9.42
C ALA A 119 -4.72 2.13 8.63
N ALA A 120 -4.79 3.28 9.30
CA ALA A 120 -4.73 4.59 8.67
C ALA A 120 -3.39 4.83 7.97
N ALA A 121 -2.27 4.54 8.63
CA ALA A 121 -0.94 4.69 8.05
C ALA A 121 -0.77 3.82 6.80
N LEU A 122 -1.15 2.54 6.89
CA LEU A 122 -1.09 1.61 5.75
C LEU A 122 -2.03 2.06 4.63
N GLY A 123 -3.24 2.52 4.93
CA GLY A 123 -4.16 3.05 3.93
C GLY A 123 -3.61 4.25 3.17
N VAL A 124 -2.98 5.19 3.88
CA VAL A 124 -2.28 6.34 3.27
C VAL A 124 -1.08 5.88 2.44
N ILE A 125 -0.27 4.95 2.93
CA ILE A 125 0.87 4.38 2.20
C ILE A 125 0.40 3.67 0.92
N THR A 126 -0.68 2.88 1.00
CA THR A 126 -1.28 2.22 -0.16
C THR A 126 -1.73 3.25 -1.19
N ALA A 127 -2.48 4.28 -0.77
CA ALA A 127 -2.92 5.36 -1.65
C ALA A 127 -1.71 6.09 -2.29
N LEU A 128 -0.64 6.34 -1.52
CA LEU A 128 0.57 6.99 -2.00
C LEU A 128 1.31 6.15 -3.05
N ILE A 129 1.49 4.84 -2.79
CA ILE A 129 2.12 3.91 -3.74
C ILE A 129 1.35 3.88 -5.05
N LEU A 130 0.02 3.81 -4.97
CA LEU A 130 -0.88 3.84 -6.11
C LEU A 130 -0.77 5.17 -6.88
N ALA A 131 -0.73 6.31 -6.18
CA ALA A 131 -0.55 7.63 -6.78
C ALA A 131 0.80 7.81 -7.48
N LEU A 132 1.84 7.11 -7.03
CA LEU A 132 3.17 7.17 -7.62
C LEU A 132 3.32 6.27 -8.86
N LYS A 133 2.46 5.25 -9.03
CA LYS A 133 2.52 4.29 -10.15
C LYS A 133 2.71 4.97 -11.52
N PRO A 134 1.92 5.99 -11.92
CA PRO A 134 2.10 6.61 -13.24
C PRO A 134 3.43 7.33 -13.40
N ARG A 135 3.93 7.96 -12.33
CA ARG A 135 5.22 8.68 -12.34
C ARG A 135 6.39 7.72 -12.42
N LEU A 136 6.36 6.64 -11.64
CA LEU A 136 7.39 5.61 -11.64
C LEU A 136 7.45 4.88 -12.98
N HIS A 137 6.29 4.53 -13.56
CA HIS A 137 6.25 3.90 -14.88
C HIS A 137 6.76 4.84 -15.98
N GLY A 138 6.39 6.13 -15.90
CA GLY A 138 6.90 7.16 -16.81
C GLY A 138 8.40 7.38 -16.69
N ALA A 139 8.94 7.39 -15.46
CA ALA A 139 10.38 7.50 -15.22
C ALA A 139 11.12 6.27 -15.74
N ALA A 140 10.64 5.05 -15.42
CA ALA A 140 11.22 3.80 -15.88
C ALA A 140 11.26 3.70 -17.41
N ARG A 141 10.18 4.14 -18.11
CA ARG A 141 10.16 4.18 -19.59
C ARG A 141 11.17 5.15 -20.20
N ARG A 142 11.66 6.14 -19.44
CA ARG A 142 12.64 7.14 -19.89
C ARG A 142 14.08 6.76 -19.55
N MET A 143 14.31 5.76 -18.70
CA MET A 143 15.65 5.30 -18.35
C MET A 143 16.24 4.46 -19.48
N SER A 144 17.51 4.71 -19.80
CA SER A 144 18.27 3.83 -20.69
C SER A 144 18.69 2.53 -19.97
N ALA A 145 19.13 1.53 -20.73
CA ALA A 145 19.66 0.29 -20.16
C ALA A 145 20.91 0.55 -19.30
N GLU A 146 21.76 1.49 -19.73
CA GLU A 146 22.91 1.97 -18.96
C GLU A 146 22.48 2.62 -17.64
N ASP A 147 21.45 3.48 -17.63
CA ASP A 147 20.95 4.12 -16.41
C ASP A 147 20.39 3.08 -15.42
N MET A 148 19.66 2.09 -15.93
CA MET A 148 19.12 1.00 -15.13
C MET A 148 20.25 0.17 -14.49
N ARG A 149 21.29 -0.15 -15.27
CA ARG A 149 22.46 -0.87 -14.76
C ARG A 149 23.20 -0.06 -13.70
N ALA A 150 23.44 1.23 -13.94
CA ALA A 150 24.08 2.11 -12.97
C ALA A 150 23.26 2.21 -11.67
N THR A 151 21.93 2.32 -11.78
CA THR A 151 21.02 2.37 -10.62
C THR A 151 21.07 1.07 -9.82
N LEU A 152 21.11 -0.08 -10.49
CA LEU A 152 21.25 -1.40 -9.85
C LEU A 152 22.61 -1.55 -9.17
N GLU A 153 23.71 -1.20 -9.84
CA GLU A 153 25.06 -1.25 -9.27
C GLU A 153 25.17 -0.34 -8.03
N PHE A 154 24.65 0.88 -8.11
CA PHE A 154 24.56 1.81 -6.97
C PHE A 154 23.68 1.27 -5.83
N SER A 155 22.54 0.62 -6.16
CA SER A 155 21.64 0.01 -5.18
C SER A 155 22.29 -1.17 -4.47
N ILE A 156 23.04 -2.02 -5.17
CA ILE A 156 23.80 -3.11 -4.56
C ILE A 156 24.84 -2.55 -3.60
N ILE A 157 25.60 -1.55 -4.03
CA ILE A 157 26.62 -0.90 -3.19
C ILE A 157 25.99 -0.28 -1.94
N THR A 158 24.86 0.41 -2.08
CA THR A 158 24.20 1.14 -0.98
C THR A 158 23.39 0.24 -0.05
N ALA A 159 22.62 -0.71 -0.58
CA ALA A 159 21.71 -1.52 0.22
C ALA A 159 22.35 -2.83 0.72
N VAL A 160 23.38 -3.34 0.05
CA VAL A 160 24.04 -4.61 0.42
C VAL A 160 25.43 -4.35 0.98
N VAL A 161 26.28 -3.58 0.29
CA VAL A 161 27.68 -3.39 0.72
C VAL A 161 27.80 -2.44 1.92
N LEU A 162 27.12 -1.30 1.90
CA LEU A 162 27.17 -0.30 2.98
C LEU A 162 26.85 -0.88 4.37
N PRO A 163 25.76 -1.65 4.60
CA PRO A 163 25.48 -2.22 5.92
C PRO A 163 26.46 -3.31 6.36
N LEU A 164 27.24 -3.89 5.44
CA LEU A 164 28.29 -4.87 5.74
C LEU A 164 29.62 -4.20 6.13
N LEU A 165 29.78 -2.90 5.91
CA LEU A 165 31.00 -2.19 6.25
C LEU A 165 31.12 -2.00 7.78
N PRO A 166 32.30 -2.30 8.36
CA PRO A 166 32.53 -2.08 9.78
C PRO A 166 32.42 -0.58 10.11
N ASN A 167 31.57 -0.26 11.07
CA ASN A 167 31.39 1.10 11.57
C ASN A 167 32.42 1.42 12.66
N GLU A 168 33.69 1.22 12.33
CA GLU A 168 34.83 1.40 13.23
C GLU A 168 35.90 2.26 12.55
N GLY A 169 36.63 3.05 13.35
CA GLY A 169 37.71 3.91 12.84
C GLY A 169 39.01 3.13 12.67
N PHE A 170 39.54 3.09 11.45
CA PHE A 170 40.83 2.49 11.10
C PHE A 170 41.94 3.55 11.01
N GLY A 171 43.19 3.13 11.24
CA GLY A 171 44.40 3.96 11.08
C GLY A 171 44.83 4.77 12.32
N PRO A 172 45.97 5.50 12.25
CA PRO A 172 46.43 6.35 13.34
C PRO A 172 45.36 7.41 13.67
N PHE A 173 45.00 7.54 14.94
CA PHE A 173 43.91 8.40 15.44
C PHE A 173 42.47 7.99 15.06
N GLY A 174 42.24 6.83 14.44
CA GLY A 174 40.89 6.29 14.18
C GLY A 174 40.02 7.11 13.23
N VAL A 175 40.63 7.93 12.37
CA VAL A 175 39.93 8.93 11.53
C VAL A 175 39.24 8.29 10.32
N LEU A 176 39.69 7.13 9.84
CA LEU A 176 39.12 6.48 8.66
C LEU A 176 38.01 5.51 9.06
N ASN A 177 36.76 5.96 9.04
CA ASN A 177 35.60 5.09 9.20
C ASN A 177 35.01 4.72 7.81
N PRO A 178 35.18 3.47 7.33
CA PRO A 178 34.71 3.04 6.02
C PRO A 178 33.21 3.25 5.84
N PHE A 179 32.41 2.97 6.89
CA PHE A 179 30.97 3.16 6.87
C PHE A 179 30.61 4.64 6.66
N GLN A 180 31.24 5.58 7.38
CA GLN A 180 30.96 7.01 7.23
C GLN A 180 31.45 7.58 5.90
N ILE A 181 32.63 7.19 5.43
CA ILE A 181 33.16 7.62 4.13
C ILE A 181 32.23 7.16 3.02
N TRP A 182 31.75 5.93 3.10
CA TRP A 182 30.86 5.38 2.07
C TRP A 182 29.46 6.00 2.12
N LEU A 183 28.95 6.31 3.32
CA LEU A 183 27.73 7.09 3.52
C LEU A 183 27.82 8.45 2.80
N LEU A 184 28.95 9.13 2.91
CA LEU A 184 29.20 10.40 2.20
C LEU A 184 29.13 10.21 0.68
N VAL A 185 29.75 9.15 0.14
CA VAL A 185 29.74 8.85 -1.30
C VAL A 185 28.30 8.63 -1.78
N VAL A 186 27.50 7.86 -1.04
CA VAL A 186 26.09 7.61 -1.36
C VAL A 186 25.28 8.91 -1.36
N PHE A 187 25.48 9.78 -0.37
CA PHE A 187 24.79 11.08 -0.29
C PHE A 187 25.20 12.09 -1.37
N ILE A 188 26.42 11.98 -1.93
CA ILE A 188 26.88 12.87 -3.01
C ILE A 188 26.49 12.32 -4.38
N SER A 189 26.40 11.00 -4.54
CA SER A 189 26.18 10.33 -5.82
C SER A 189 24.70 10.08 -6.15
N GLY A 190 23.84 10.05 -5.13
CA GLY A 190 22.38 9.91 -5.27
C GLY A 190 21.65 11.24 -5.17
#